data_AF-A0A6L5HI14-F1
#
_entry.id   AF-A0A6L5HI14-F1
#
_cell.length_a   1.000
_cell.length_b   1.000
_cell.length_c   1.000
_cell.angle_alpha   90.00
_cell.angle_beta   90.00
_cell.angle_gamma   90.00
#
_symmetry.space_group_name_H-M   'P 1'
#
loop_
_entity.id
_entity.type
_entity.pdbx_description
1 polymer ?
#
loop_
_entity_poly.entity_id
_entity_poly.type
_entity_poly.pdbx_seq_one_letter_code
_entity_poly.pdbx_strand_id
1 'polypeptide(L)'
;MLNSGYIAGVLRNNDPVKGICYIQQTRSENHMLPIHYDPKKSPIPREIKEWDLIMAYVHTEGAVEEENRIAKLKSIRFEAPNFMHMGNRFRDDFMKKWGAAVHAAAVDSGTPKSVEELQAMPSDENDARRDSFDWKAMELNKNASNQIRIAGFIQAKSLERNRKHPTDGTPINDRLVVLIRQSKDSDHSIPVRWYGRNLQPLAEKLARGMPIVVSGEFRIDVKALGMPDPETQVAPVSKTPFIQAKDMPAPVSPDSGHIKIVPGWAAELFKGHGTAQAEKPADQDRAALFDAAFVPKEGTEDDQPGA
;
A
#
# COMPACT_ATOMS: atom_id res chain seq x y z
N MET A 1 4.90 5.18 15.26
CA MET A 1 4.42 3.97 14.58
C MET A 1 5.17 3.86 13.26
N LEU A 2 5.52 2.64 12.84
CA LEU A 2 6.18 2.40 11.56
C LEU A 2 5.29 2.93 10.44
N ASN A 3 5.86 3.78 9.61
CA ASN A 3 5.22 4.33 8.44
C ASN A 3 6.34 4.71 7.49
N SER A 4 6.64 3.83 6.55
CA SER A 4 7.73 4.05 5.61
C SER A 4 7.43 3.30 4.34
N GLY A 5 7.73 3.92 3.23
CA GLY A 5 7.66 3.27 1.94
C GLY A 5 8.60 3.92 0.95
N TYR A 6 8.72 3.28 -0.20
CA TYR A 6 9.36 3.87 -1.34
C TYR A 6 8.60 3.53 -2.61
N ILE A 7 8.66 4.45 -3.57
CA ILE A 7 8.06 4.31 -4.89
C ILE A 7 9.08 4.75 -5.91
N ALA A 8 9.31 3.91 -6.90
CA ALA A 8 10.22 4.17 -8.00
C ALA A 8 9.49 4.05 -9.33
N GLY A 9 9.82 4.93 -10.26
CA GLY A 9 9.23 4.93 -11.59
C GLY A 9 9.59 6.19 -12.34
N VAL A 10 8.77 6.55 -13.32
CA VAL A 10 9.01 7.72 -14.17
C VAL A 10 8.38 8.96 -13.55
N LEU A 11 9.15 10.03 -13.41
CA LEU A 11 8.66 11.33 -12.94
C LEU A 11 7.72 11.95 -13.99
N ARG A 12 6.54 12.38 -13.56
CA ARG A 12 5.53 13.03 -14.39
C ARG A 12 4.96 14.28 -13.70
N ASN A 13 4.58 15.28 -14.51
CA ASN A 13 3.78 16.43 -14.08
C ASN A 13 4.22 17.04 -12.74
N ASN A 14 5.49 17.46 -12.65
CA ASN A 14 6.01 18.08 -11.45
C ASN A 14 5.46 19.51 -11.29
N ASP A 15 4.72 19.76 -10.21
CA ASP A 15 4.21 21.09 -9.83
C ASP A 15 4.79 21.51 -8.46
N PRO A 16 5.91 22.26 -8.46
CA PRO A 16 6.51 22.76 -7.22
C PRO A 16 5.64 23.80 -6.50
N VAL A 17 4.70 24.46 -7.17
CA VAL A 17 3.84 25.47 -6.54
C VAL A 17 2.81 24.78 -5.65
N LYS A 18 2.22 23.69 -6.14
CA LYS A 18 1.28 22.87 -5.38
C LYS A 18 1.96 21.82 -4.50
N GLY A 19 3.26 21.60 -4.68
CA GLY A 19 4.02 20.59 -3.94
C GLY A 19 3.53 19.17 -4.27
N ILE A 20 3.28 18.90 -5.55
CA ILE A 20 2.82 17.59 -6.01
C ILE A 20 3.57 17.18 -7.28
N CYS A 21 3.93 15.91 -7.36
CA CYS A 21 4.40 15.28 -8.59
C CYS A 21 3.75 13.91 -8.73
N TYR A 22 3.94 13.27 -9.88
CA TYR A 22 3.43 11.95 -10.13
C TYR A 22 4.57 10.98 -10.45
N ILE A 23 4.44 9.75 -9.97
CA ILE A 23 5.31 8.64 -10.36
C ILE A 23 4.51 7.63 -11.16
N GLN A 24 4.95 7.38 -12.39
CA GLN A 24 4.30 6.45 -13.30
C GLN A 24 5.03 5.10 -13.31
N GLN A 25 4.26 4.02 -13.19
CA GLN A 25 4.76 2.63 -13.18
C GLN A 25 4.08 1.75 -14.24
N THR A 26 3.08 2.28 -14.94
CA THR A 26 2.34 1.62 -16.02
C THR A 26 2.21 2.59 -17.17
N ARG A 27 1.94 2.12 -18.39
CA ARG A 27 1.69 2.99 -19.55
C ARG A 27 0.43 3.85 -19.45
N SER A 28 -0.45 3.59 -18.47
CA SER A 28 -1.71 4.29 -18.33
C SER A 28 -1.56 5.56 -17.47
N GLU A 29 -1.84 6.72 -18.06
CA GLU A 29 -1.79 8.00 -17.34
C GLU A 29 -2.80 8.08 -16.18
N ASN A 30 -3.89 7.31 -16.24
CA ASN A 30 -4.88 7.27 -15.16
C ASN A 30 -4.35 6.64 -13.87
N HIS A 31 -3.29 5.84 -13.95
CA HIS A 31 -2.68 5.14 -12.82
C HIS A 31 -1.41 5.82 -12.29
N MET A 32 -1.10 7.03 -12.76
CA MET A 32 0.00 7.85 -12.23
C MET A 32 -0.17 8.10 -10.73
N LEU A 33 0.83 7.73 -9.93
CA LEU A 33 0.78 7.76 -8.47
C LEU A 33 1.09 9.17 -7.95
N PRO A 34 0.15 9.88 -7.29
CA PRO A 34 0.39 11.21 -6.77
C PRO A 34 1.30 11.15 -5.53
N ILE A 35 2.35 11.96 -5.52
CA ILE A 35 3.28 12.14 -4.41
C ILE A 35 3.26 13.62 -4.02
N HIS A 36 2.82 13.91 -2.80
CA HIS A 36 2.89 15.24 -2.22
C HIS A 36 4.28 15.46 -1.61
N TYR A 37 4.83 16.66 -1.71
CA TYR A 37 6.13 16.99 -1.16
C TYR A 37 6.22 18.47 -0.79
N ASP A 38 7.15 18.81 0.10
CA ASP A 38 7.47 20.21 0.40
C ASP A 38 8.70 20.60 -0.44
N PRO A 39 8.59 21.49 -1.43
CA PRO A 39 9.70 21.88 -2.29
C PRO A 39 10.88 22.49 -1.53
N LYS A 40 10.67 23.00 -0.32
CA LYS A 40 11.74 23.57 0.51
C LYS A 40 12.46 22.52 1.33
N LYS A 41 11.79 21.45 1.74
CA LYS A 41 12.35 20.41 2.63
C LYS A 41 12.81 19.17 1.88
N SER A 42 12.05 18.77 0.86
CA SER A 42 12.27 17.56 0.07
C SER A 42 12.13 17.87 -1.42
N PRO A 43 12.95 18.80 -1.98
CA PRO A 43 12.91 19.11 -3.40
C PRO A 43 13.27 17.89 -4.25
N ILE A 44 12.70 17.84 -5.45
CA ILE A 44 13.21 16.94 -6.49
C ILE A 44 14.61 17.43 -6.90
N PRO A 45 15.62 16.54 -7.00
CA PRO A 45 16.95 16.90 -7.47
C PRO A 45 16.92 17.62 -8.82
N ARG A 46 17.73 18.66 -8.99
CA ARG A 46 17.64 19.58 -10.15
C ARG A 46 18.00 18.92 -11.47
N GLU A 47 18.78 17.86 -11.41
CA GLU A 47 19.22 17.05 -12.53
C GLU A 47 18.12 16.13 -13.07
N ILE A 48 17.10 15.82 -12.26
CA ILE A 48 15.99 14.94 -12.65
C ILE A 48 14.90 15.78 -13.30
N LYS A 49 14.54 15.42 -14.53
CA LYS A 49 13.49 16.07 -15.32
C LYS A 49 12.28 15.17 -15.46
N GLU A 50 11.19 15.75 -15.97
CA GLU A 50 10.06 14.94 -16.39
C GLU A 50 10.50 13.88 -17.40
N TRP A 51 9.93 12.68 -17.27
CA TRP A 51 10.28 11.45 -17.97
C TRP A 51 11.55 10.74 -17.49
N ASP A 52 12.30 11.30 -16.55
CA ASP A 52 13.41 10.57 -15.93
C ASP A 52 12.91 9.58 -14.87
N LEU A 53 13.71 8.54 -14.62
CA LEU A 53 13.46 7.64 -13.50
C LEU A 53 13.76 8.38 -12.19
N ILE A 54 12.92 8.16 -11.19
CA ILE A 54 13.04 8.76 -9.86
C ILE A 54 12.63 7.73 -8.80
N MET A 55 13.20 7.87 -7.60
CA MET A 55 12.74 7.16 -6.40
C MET A 55 12.29 8.18 -5.35
N ALA A 56 11.12 7.96 -4.76
CA ALA A 56 10.58 8.74 -3.66
C ALA A 56 10.48 7.86 -2.41
N TYR A 57 11.04 8.32 -1.30
CA TYR A 57 10.80 7.72 0.02
C TYR A 57 9.67 8.48 0.67
N VAL A 58 8.70 7.77 1.21
CA VAL A 58 7.40 8.35 1.55
C VAL A 58 6.91 7.91 2.91
N HIS A 59 6.12 8.78 3.53
CA HIS A 59 5.14 8.43 4.54
C HIS A 59 3.75 8.34 3.90
N THR A 60 2.92 7.47 4.43
CA THR A 60 1.52 7.33 4.04
C THR A 60 0.62 8.00 5.09
N GLU A 61 -0.22 8.93 4.67
CA GLU A 61 -1.21 9.59 5.51
C GLU A 61 -2.61 9.21 5.02
N GLY A 62 -3.57 9.04 5.94
CA GLY A 62 -4.98 8.96 5.55
C GLY A 62 -5.54 10.36 5.32
N ALA A 63 -6.47 10.49 4.39
CA ALA A 63 -7.23 11.71 4.19
C ALA A 63 -8.66 11.38 3.75
N VAL A 64 -9.54 12.36 3.88
CA VAL A 64 -10.87 12.32 3.28
C VAL A 64 -10.87 13.24 2.06
N GLU A 65 -11.33 12.72 0.94
CA GLU A 65 -11.58 13.49 -0.28
C GLU A 65 -13.01 13.19 -0.72
N GLU A 66 -13.84 14.25 -0.75
CA GLU A 66 -15.29 14.14 -0.87
C GLU A 66 -15.87 13.22 0.23
N GLU A 67 -16.42 12.07 -0.15
CA GLU A 67 -16.96 11.05 0.76
C GLU A 67 -16.01 9.86 0.96
N ASN A 68 -14.87 9.85 0.27
CA ASN A 68 -13.97 8.70 0.23
C ASN A 68 -12.77 8.89 1.16
N ARG A 69 -12.42 7.82 1.88
CA ARG A 69 -11.15 7.73 2.60
C ARG A 69 -10.08 7.26 1.62
N ILE A 70 -9.01 8.03 1.53
CA ILE A 70 -7.90 7.81 0.59
C ILE A 70 -6.56 7.74 1.32
N ALA A 71 -5.60 7.07 0.70
CA ALA A 71 -4.20 7.12 1.11
C ALA A 71 -3.48 8.25 0.36
N LYS A 72 -2.84 9.16 1.09
CA LYS A 72 -1.95 10.17 0.51
C LYS A 72 -0.51 9.80 0.81
N LEU A 73 0.37 10.01 -0.17
CA LEU A 73 1.80 9.83 0.04
C LEU A 73 2.48 11.18 0.14
N LYS A 74 3.33 11.29 1.16
CA LYS A 74 4.15 12.46 1.40
C LYS A 74 5.63 12.08 1.32
N SER A 75 6.33 12.70 0.39
CA SER A 75 7.77 12.51 0.21
C SER A 75 8.54 13.03 1.41
N ILE A 76 9.52 12.22 1.81
CA ILE A 76 10.57 12.54 2.77
C ILE A 76 11.80 13.01 1.98
N ARG A 77 12.14 12.28 0.92
CA ARG A 77 13.23 12.59 0.00
C ARG A 77 12.97 11.98 -1.37
N PHE A 78 13.54 12.63 -2.38
CA PHE A 78 13.67 12.08 -3.72
C PHE A 78 15.13 11.74 -3.99
N GLU A 79 15.37 10.67 -4.74
CA GLU A 79 16.69 10.26 -5.17
C GLU A 79 16.67 9.89 -6.65
N ALA A 80 17.78 10.16 -7.34
CA ALA A 80 18.04 9.54 -8.62
C ALA A 80 18.19 8.03 -8.41
N PRO A 81 17.55 7.19 -9.23
CA PRO A 81 17.68 5.77 -9.11
C PRO A 81 19.10 5.38 -9.52
N ASN A 82 19.84 4.77 -8.60
CA ASN A 82 21.16 4.25 -8.88
C ASN A 82 21.06 2.74 -9.22
N PHE A 83 22.07 2.21 -9.91
CA PHE A 83 22.17 0.77 -10.23
C PHE A 83 22.13 -0.13 -8.98
N MET A 84 22.49 0.41 -7.82
CA MET A 84 22.45 -0.29 -6.53
C MET A 84 21.01 -0.49 -6.04
N HIS A 85 20.10 0.41 -6.41
CA HIS A 85 18.68 0.41 -6.08
C HIS A 85 17.81 -0.29 -7.15
N MET A 86 18.33 -0.48 -8.37
CA MET A 86 17.60 -1.06 -9.51
C MET A 86 18.21 -2.39 -9.97
N GLY A 87 18.10 -3.44 -9.16
CA GLY A 87 18.53 -4.78 -9.55
C GLY A 87 17.69 -5.42 -10.67
N ASN A 88 18.14 -6.57 -11.19
CA ASN A 88 17.41 -7.33 -12.22
C ASN A 88 15.95 -7.59 -11.86
N ARG A 89 15.66 -8.01 -10.62
CA ARG A 89 14.28 -8.24 -10.16
C ARG A 89 13.43 -6.96 -10.12
N PHE A 90 14.03 -5.82 -9.77
CA PHE A 90 13.35 -4.53 -9.83
C PHE A 90 13.00 -4.17 -11.27
N ARG A 91 13.96 -4.31 -12.19
CA ARG A 91 13.75 -4.08 -13.62
C ARG A 91 12.64 -4.97 -14.13
N ASP A 92 12.69 -6.26 -13.86
CA ASP A 92 11.71 -7.22 -14.35
C ASP A 92 10.29 -6.93 -13.79
N ASP A 93 10.17 -6.58 -12.50
CA ASP A 93 8.90 -6.14 -11.90
C ASP A 93 8.38 -4.84 -12.54
N PHE A 94 9.26 -3.85 -12.72
CA PHE A 94 8.91 -2.58 -13.34
C PHE A 94 8.47 -2.77 -14.79
N MET A 95 9.20 -3.54 -15.59
CA MET A 95 8.86 -3.83 -16.99
C MET A 95 7.57 -4.64 -17.11
N LYS A 96 7.33 -5.58 -16.20
CA LYS A 96 6.06 -6.31 -16.11
C LYS A 96 4.88 -5.37 -15.83
N LYS A 97 5.05 -4.40 -14.94
CA LYS A 97 4.04 -3.37 -14.64
C LYS A 97 3.85 -2.39 -15.80
N TRP A 98 4.95 -1.99 -16.45
CA TRP A 98 4.94 -1.08 -17.59
C TRP A 98 4.21 -1.67 -18.80
N GLY A 99 4.47 -2.95 -19.10
CA GLY A 99 3.85 -3.67 -20.21
C GLY A 99 2.40 -4.10 -19.96
N ALA A 100 1.88 -3.99 -18.74
CA ALA A 100 0.50 -4.32 -18.44
C ALA A 100 -0.45 -3.20 -18.92
N ALA A 101 -1.30 -3.51 -19.91
CA ALA A 101 -2.39 -2.63 -20.30
C ALA A 101 -3.45 -2.62 -19.17
N VAL A 102 -3.59 -1.48 -18.48
CA VAL A 102 -4.45 -1.41 -17.28
C VAL A 102 -5.87 -0.95 -17.61
N HIS A 103 -6.06 -0.16 -18.68
CA HIS A 103 -7.40 0.30 -19.09
C HIS A 103 -7.40 0.74 -20.57
N ALA A 104 -8.29 0.17 -21.39
CA ALA A 104 -8.34 0.44 -22.84
C ALA A 104 -8.74 1.88 -23.20
N ALA A 105 -9.49 2.56 -22.33
CA ALA A 105 -9.93 3.94 -22.51
C ALA A 105 -9.05 4.99 -21.79
N ALA A 106 -7.83 4.62 -21.37
CA ALA A 106 -6.88 5.55 -20.78
C ALA A 106 -5.83 5.98 -21.81
N VAL A 107 -5.35 7.22 -21.71
CA VAL A 107 -4.22 7.70 -22.50
C VAL A 107 -3.00 6.82 -22.25
N ASP A 108 -2.44 6.26 -23.33
CA ASP A 108 -1.17 5.54 -23.32
C ASP A 108 -0.04 6.57 -23.45
N SER A 109 0.81 6.63 -22.43
CA SER A 109 1.96 7.53 -22.38
C SER A 109 3.10 7.12 -23.32
N GLY A 110 3.03 5.94 -23.94
CA GLY A 110 4.15 5.33 -24.65
C GLY A 110 5.25 4.84 -23.71
N THR A 111 6.43 4.56 -24.26
CA THR A 111 7.62 4.17 -23.49
C THR A 111 8.67 5.28 -23.62
N PRO A 112 9.00 5.99 -22.53
CA PRO A 112 10.00 7.06 -22.59
C PRO A 112 11.42 6.47 -22.65
N LYS A 113 12.36 7.30 -23.10
CA LYS A 113 13.77 6.93 -23.26
C LYS A 113 14.38 6.34 -21.97
N SER A 114 14.02 6.86 -20.80
CA SER A 114 14.52 6.35 -19.51
C SER A 114 14.12 4.89 -19.23
N VAL A 115 12.94 4.47 -19.73
CA VAL A 115 12.46 3.08 -19.62
C VAL A 115 13.10 2.20 -20.68
N GLU A 116 13.32 2.72 -21.89
CA GLU A 116 14.07 2.02 -22.94
C GLU A 116 15.52 1.75 -22.51
N GLU A 117 16.18 2.75 -21.94
CA GLU A 117 17.53 2.65 -21.40
C GLU A 117 17.59 1.62 -20.26
N LEU A 118 16.61 1.63 -19.34
CA LEU A 118 16.50 0.62 -18.27
C LEU A 118 16.31 -0.80 -18.83
N GLN A 119 15.53 -0.96 -19.90
CA GLN A 119 15.32 -2.25 -20.56
C GLN A 119 16.60 -2.76 -21.23
N ALA A 120 17.41 -1.86 -21.80
CA ALA A 120 18.64 -2.19 -22.50
C ALA A 120 19.84 -2.48 -21.58
N MET A 121 19.73 -2.21 -20.26
CA MET A 121 20.82 -2.46 -19.32
C MET A 121 21.17 -3.96 -19.23
N PRO A 122 22.45 -4.35 -19.33
CA PRO A 122 22.90 -5.74 -19.19
C PRO A 122 22.60 -6.27 -17.78
N SER A 123 22.19 -7.55 -17.69
CA SER A 123 21.69 -8.18 -16.45
C SER A 123 22.77 -8.74 -15.53
N ASP A 124 24.02 -8.26 -15.61
CA ASP A 124 25.13 -8.95 -14.95
C ASP A 124 25.07 -8.85 -13.41
N GLU A 125 25.40 -9.99 -12.77
CA GLU A 125 25.32 -10.29 -11.34
C GLU A 125 26.23 -9.41 -10.48
N ASN A 126 25.88 -8.14 -10.26
CA ASN A 126 26.52 -7.31 -9.23
C ASN A 126 25.78 -7.41 -7.89
N ASP A 127 25.62 -8.63 -7.37
CA ASP A 127 25.12 -8.88 -6.02
C ASP A 127 26.15 -8.56 -4.91
N ALA A 128 27.44 -8.41 -5.27
CA ALA A 128 28.53 -8.31 -4.30
C ALA A 128 28.82 -6.89 -3.75
N ARG A 129 28.02 -5.87 -4.05
CA ARG A 129 28.31 -4.48 -3.61
C ARG A 129 27.19 -3.77 -2.86
N ARG A 130 26.22 -4.49 -2.27
CA ARG A 130 24.93 -3.94 -1.82
C ARG A 130 24.79 -3.61 -0.32
N ASP A 131 25.68 -2.77 0.20
CA ASP A 131 25.49 -2.10 1.51
C ASP A 131 25.58 -0.57 1.36
N SER A 132 24.46 0.04 0.96
CA SER A 132 24.16 1.44 1.27
C SER A 132 22.92 1.49 2.19
N PHE A 133 22.92 2.47 3.08
CA PHE A 133 22.12 2.58 4.32
C PHE A 133 20.59 2.76 4.10
N ASP A 134 19.83 2.55 5.18
CA ASP A 134 18.37 2.75 5.44
C ASP A 134 17.34 1.65 5.13
N TRP A 135 17.56 0.74 4.19
CA TRP A 135 16.54 -0.29 3.87
C TRP A 135 16.38 -1.38 4.94
N LYS A 136 17.47 -1.78 5.64
CA LYS A 136 17.40 -2.72 6.79
C LYS A 136 16.62 -2.10 7.94
N ALA A 137 16.84 -0.81 8.20
CA ALA A 137 16.18 -0.07 9.27
C ALA A 137 14.69 0.17 9.00
N MET A 138 14.31 0.36 7.73
CA MET A 138 12.92 0.51 7.29
C MET A 138 12.24 -0.84 6.98
N GLU A 139 13.01 -1.94 7.01
CA GLU A 139 12.58 -3.30 6.66
C GLU A 139 11.80 -3.35 5.32
N LEU A 140 12.32 -2.65 4.31
CA LEU A 140 11.76 -2.59 2.94
C LEU A 140 12.47 -3.61 2.04
N ASN A 141 11.71 -4.29 1.18
CA ASN A 141 12.21 -5.22 0.16
C ASN A 141 12.83 -4.41 -0.99
N LYS A 142 14.15 -4.53 -1.14
CA LYS A 142 15.00 -3.83 -2.12
C LYS A 142 14.62 -4.01 -3.59
N ASN A 143 13.79 -5.00 -3.92
CA ASN A 143 13.53 -5.44 -5.29
C ASN A 143 12.15 -5.03 -5.82
N ALA A 144 11.35 -4.30 -5.04
CA ALA A 144 9.98 -3.94 -5.39
C ALA A 144 9.89 -2.47 -5.84
N SER A 145 9.42 -2.21 -7.05
CA SER A 145 9.28 -0.82 -7.52
C SER A 145 8.32 0.05 -6.70
N ASN A 146 7.46 -0.57 -5.90
CA ASN A 146 6.44 0.08 -5.09
C ASN A 146 6.30 -0.72 -3.80
N GLN A 147 6.61 -0.11 -2.66
CA GLN A 147 6.43 -0.77 -1.38
C GLN A 147 6.14 0.22 -0.28
N ILE A 148 5.04 -0.03 0.43
CA ILE A 148 4.60 0.70 1.59
C ILE A 148 4.52 -0.27 2.76
N ARG A 149 5.06 0.15 3.90
CA ARG A 149 4.94 -0.58 5.16
C ARG A 149 4.42 0.33 6.26
N ILE A 150 3.31 -0.08 6.86
CA ILE A 150 2.60 0.69 7.88
C ILE A 150 2.23 -0.19 9.05
N ALA A 151 2.40 0.33 10.26
CA ALA A 151 1.88 -0.26 11.48
C ALA A 151 0.89 0.70 12.15
N GLY A 152 -0.19 0.18 12.71
CA GLY A 152 -1.20 1.00 13.38
C GLY A 152 -2.33 0.18 13.94
N PHE A 153 -3.37 0.87 14.39
CA PHE A 153 -4.54 0.24 15.00
C PHE A 153 -5.69 0.16 14.01
N ILE A 154 -6.40 -0.97 13.99
CA ILE A 154 -7.58 -1.12 13.14
C ILE A 154 -8.70 -0.21 13.65
N GLN A 155 -9.15 0.73 12.82
CA GLN A 155 -10.27 1.62 13.11
C GLN A 155 -11.60 0.98 12.72
N ALA A 156 -11.68 0.43 11.51
CA ALA A 156 -12.86 -0.22 10.97
C ALA A 156 -12.46 -1.19 9.84
N LYS A 157 -13.36 -2.10 9.49
CA LYS A 157 -13.22 -3.03 8.36
C LYS A 157 -14.54 -3.15 7.61
N SER A 158 -14.48 -3.41 6.31
CA SER A 158 -15.62 -3.72 5.46
C SER A 158 -15.24 -4.84 4.50
N LEU A 159 -16.04 -5.91 4.46
CA LEU A 159 -15.86 -7.04 3.56
C LEU A 159 -16.92 -7.02 2.48
N GLU A 160 -16.49 -6.97 1.23
CA GLU A 160 -17.33 -7.07 0.05
C GLU A 160 -17.14 -8.45 -0.60
N ARG A 161 -18.21 -9.24 -0.62
CA ARG A 161 -18.22 -10.62 -1.12
C ARG A 161 -18.91 -10.73 -2.47
N ASN A 162 -18.61 -11.79 -3.22
CA ASN A 162 -19.29 -12.14 -4.46
C ASN A 162 -19.32 -10.97 -5.46
N ARG A 163 -18.23 -10.21 -5.48
CA ARG A 163 -18.12 -9.03 -6.33
C ARG A 163 -18.17 -9.48 -7.79
N LYS A 164 -18.82 -8.67 -8.63
CA LYS A 164 -18.87 -8.88 -10.08
C LYS A 164 -18.24 -7.69 -10.77
N HIS A 165 -17.51 -7.95 -11.85
CA HIS A 165 -16.97 -6.90 -12.68
C HIS A 165 -18.13 -6.12 -13.34
N PRO A 166 -18.10 -4.78 -13.27
CA PRO A 166 -19.27 -3.95 -13.62
C PRO A 166 -19.64 -4.01 -15.10
N THR A 167 -18.70 -4.35 -15.99
CA THR A 167 -18.91 -4.31 -17.44
C THR A 167 -19.36 -5.64 -18.03
N ASP A 168 -18.87 -6.77 -17.51
CA ASP A 168 -19.09 -8.11 -18.09
C ASP A 168 -19.79 -9.08 -17.10
N GLY A 169 -20.04 -8.64 -15.86
CA GLY A 169 -20.71 -9.43 -14.82
C GLY A 169 -19.89 -10.61 -14.29
N THR A 170 -18.64 -10.75 -14.71
CA THR A 170 -17.78 -11.87 -14.32
C THR A 170 -17.45 -11.81 -12.82
N PRO A 171 -17.40 -12.95 -12.10
CA PRO A 171 -16.98 -12.95 -10.71
C PRO A 171 -15.55 -12.41 -10.56
N ILE A 172 -15.38 -11.44 -9.66
CA ILE A 172 -14.07 -10.91 -9.28
C ILE A 172 -13.80 -11.20 -7.81
N ASN A 173 -12.52 -11.15 -7.44
CA ASN A 173 -12.08 -11.40 -6.08
C ASN A 173 -12.84 -10.52 -5.05
N ASP A 174 -13.12 -11.13 -3.90
CA ASP A 174 -13.61 -10.45 -2.71
C ASP A 174 -12.64 -9.33 -2.33
N ARG A 175 -13.17 -8.29 -1.68
CA ARG A 175 -12.41 -7.14 -1.24
C ARG A 175 -12.62 -6.92 0.25
N LEU A 176 -11.54 -6.95 1.01
CA LEU A 176 -11.54 -6.54 2.41
C LEU A 176 -10.85 -5.18 2.52
N VAL A 177 -11.60 -4.16 2.92
CA VAL A 177 -11.08 -2.82 3.21
C VAL A 177 -10.90 -2.69 4.71
N VAL A 178 -9.71 -2.34 5.16
CA VAL A 178 -9.39 -2.06 6.56
C VAL A 178 -8.83 -0.66 6.68
N LEU A 179 -9.35 0.10 7.62
CA LEU A 179 -8.86 1.44 7.95
C LEU A 179 -7.83 1.34 9.07
N ILE A 180 -6.59 1.72 8.79
CA ILE A 180 -5.50 1.74 9.78
C ILE A 180 -5.33 3.16 10.31
N ARG A 181 -5.48 3.34 11.62
CA ARG A 181 -5.33 4.64 12.29
C ARG A 181 -3.95 4.77 12.91
N GLN A 182 -3.29 5.89 12.58
CA GLN A 182 -2.00 6.29 13.15
C GLN A 182 -2.05 7.67 13.82
N SER A 183 -3.14 8.42 13.65
CA SER A 183 -3.30 9.76 14.22
C SER A 183 -4.49 9.82 15.19
N LYS A 184 -4.57 10.91 15.95
CA LYS A 184 -5.70 11.17 16.85
C LYS A 184 -7.01 11.32 16.09
N ASP A 185 -6.98 11.79 14.86
CA ASP A 185 -8.19 11.93 14.06
C ASP A 185 -8.51 10.62 13.33
N SER A 186 -9.70 10.07 13.55
CA SER A 186 -10.13 8.87 12.84
C SER A 186 -10.30 9.11 11.34
N ASP A 187 -10.56 10.35 10.88
CA ASP A 187 -10.74 10.69 9.47
C ASP A 187 -9.46 10.54 8.64
N HIS A 188 -8.32 10.64 9.31
CA HIS A 188 -7.00 10.37 8.75
C HIS A 188 -6.57 8.90 8.81
N SER A 189 -7.52 7.97 8.88
CA SER A 189 -7.22 6.53 8.78
C SER A 189 -6.85 6.13 7.36
N ILE A 190 -5.79 5.34 7.21
CA ILE A 190 -5.23 4.89 5.93
C ILE A 190 -6.05 3.70 5.41
N PRO A 191 -6.62 3.76 4.19
CA PRO A 191 -7.34 2.65 3.60
C PRO A 191 -6.38 1.59 3.04
N VAL A 192 -6.48 0.38 3.57
CA VAL A 192 -5.74 -0.80 3.11
C VAL A 192 -6.72 -1.82 2.56
N ARG A 193 -6.40 -2.39 1.39
CA ARG A 193 -7.28 -3.33 0.68
C ARG A 193 -6.58 -4.65 0.43
N TRP A 194 -7.22 -5.74 0.83
CA TRP A 194 -6.88 -7.10 0.40
C TRP A 194 -7.84 -7.55 -0.68
N TYR A 195 -7.31 -8.30 -1.64
CA TYR A 195 -8.09 -8.95 -2.68
C TYR A 195 -7.77 -10.45 -2.68
N GLY A 196 -8.81 -11.29 -2.68
CA GLY A 196 -8.63 -12.74 -2.68
C GLY A 196 -9.95 -13.48 -2.92
N ARG A 197 -9.88 -14.80 -3.08
CA ARG A 197 -11.08 -15.64 -3.30
C ARG A 197 -11.90 -15.86 -2.03
N ASN A 198 -11.25 -15.86 -0.86
CA ASN A 198 -11.91 -16.03 0.43
C ASN A 198 -11.21 -15.17 1.48
N LEU A 199 -11.80 -14.02 1.80
CA LEU A 199 -11.26 -13.10 2.81
C LEU A 199 -12.03 -13.16 4.14
N GLN A 200 -13.04 -14.04 4.25
CA GLN A 200 -13.86 -14.17 5.45
C GLN A 200 -13.04 -14.53 6.70
N PRO A 201 -12.13 -15.54 6.68
CA PRO A 201 -11.37 -15.89 7.87
C PRO A 201 -10.46 -14.75 8.34
N LEU A 202 -9.88 -14.01 7.40
CA LEU A 202 -9.08 -12.83 7.71
C LEU A 202 -9.96 -11.74 8.32
N ALA A 203 -11.09 -11.43 7.69
CA ALA A 203 -12.01 -10.42 8.16
C ALA A 203 -12.45 -10.71 9.59
N GLU A 204 -12.79 -11.95 9.93
CA GLU A 204 -13.20 -12.36 11.28
C GLU A 204 -12.11 -12.13 12.33
N LYS A 205 -10.85 -12.48 12.02
CA LYS A 205 -9.71 -12.32 12.93
C LYS A 205 -9.35 -10.85 13.22
N LEU A 206 -9.62 -9.94 12.29
CA LEU A 206 -9.25 -8.52 12.43
C LEU A 206 -10.27 -7.77 13.31
N ALA A 207 -9.91 -7.46 14.56
CA ALA A 207 -10.76 -6.71 15.48
C ALA A 207 -10.45 -5.21 15.48
N ARG A 208 -11.44 -4.37 15.79
CA ARG A 208 -11.19 -2.93 16.01
C ARG A 208 -10.25 -2.76 17.21
N GLY A 209 -9.29 -1.85 17.09
CA GLY A 209 -8.24 -1.62 18.08
C GLY A 209 -7.09 -2.62 18.01
N MET A 210 -7.15 -3.65 17.16
CA MET A 210 -6.03 -4.58 17.00
C MET A 210 -4.82 -3.85 16.39
N PRO A 211 -3.63 -3.92 17.03
CA PRO A 211 -2.39 -3.42 16.44
C PRO A 211 -1.88 -4.40 15.38
N ILE A 212 -1.67 -3.90 14.16
CA ILE A 212 -1.18 -4.70 13.03
C ILE A 212 -0.07 -3.97 12.28
N VAL A 213 0.76 -4.73 11.58
CA VAL A 213 1.68 -4.25 10.55
C VAL A 213 1.30 -4.86 9.22
N VAL A 214 1.37 -4.04 8.17
CA VAL A 214 1.01 -4.42 6.80
C VAL A 214 2.07 -3.94 5.83
N SER A 215 2.36 -4.79 4.86
CA SER A 215 3.15 -4.47 3.66
C SER A 215 2.24 -4.50 2.42
N GLY A 216 2.38 -3.51 1.56
CA GLY A 216 1.56 -3.37 0.36
C GLY A 216 2.15 -2.45 -0.70
N GLU A 217 1.39 -2.25 -1.78
CA GLU A 217 1.69 -1.30 -2.85
C GLU A 217 0.72 -0.13 -2.79
N PHE A 218 1.19 1.10 -3.02
CA PHE A 218 0.32 2.23 -3.26
C PHE A 218 -0.27 2.14 -4.67
N ARG A 219 -1.60 2.17 -4.76
CA ARG A 219 -2.33 2.02 -6.03
C ARG A 219 -3.49 3.00 -6.12
N ILE A 220 -3.98 3.19 -7.34
CA ILE A 220 -5.15 4.01 -7.64
C ILE A 220 -6.24 3.09 -8.16
N ASP A 221 -7.40 3.17 -7.53
CA ASP A 221 -8.63 2.59 -8.06
C ASP A 221 -9.23 3.60 -9.03
N VAL A 222 -9.32 3.22 -10.30
CA VAL A 222 -9.82 4.09 -11.37
C VAL A 222 -11.22 3.61 -11.76
N LYS A 223 -12.22 4.47 -11.61
CA LYS A 223 -13.60 4.19 -12.01
C LYS A 223 -14.05 5.17 -13.07
N ALA A 224 -14.51 4.69 -14.22
CA ALA A 224 -15.13 5.54 -15.23
C ALA A 224 -16.45 6.13 -14.69
N LEU A 225 -16.63 7.44 -14.85
CA LEU A 225 -17.80 8.19 -14.41
C LEU A 225 -18.84 8.37 -15.53
N GLY A 226 -18.45 8.14 -16.78
CA GLY A 226 -19.31 8.34 -17.94
C GLY A 226 -18.70 7.80 -19.22
N MET A 227 -19.35 8.08 -20.35
CA MET A 227 -18.84 7.73 -21.68
C MET A 227 -17.54 8.50 -21.97
N PRO A 228 -16.62 7.93 -22.77
CA PRO A 228 -15.49 8.66 -23.32
C PRO A 228 -15.92 9.97 -23.97
N ASP A 229 -15.16 11.02 -23.70
CA ASP A 229 -15.33 12.30 -24.39
C ASP A 229 -15.18 12.08 -25.91
N PRO A 230 -16.10 12.58 -26.75
CA PRO A 230 -16.07 12.35 -28.20
C PRO A 230 -14.80 12.87 -28.90
N GLU A 231 -14.19 13.94 -28.39
CA GLU A 231 -13.00 14.58 -28.98
C GLU A 231 -11.71 13.89 -28.52
N THR A 232 -11.59 13.63 -27.21
CA THR A 232 -10.35 13.06 -26.66
C THR A 232 -10.36 11.53 -26.61
N GLN A 233 -11.53 10.90 -26.78
CA GLN A 233 -11.76 9.46 -26.58
C GLN A 233 -11.35 8.97 -25.18
N VAL A 234 -11.24 9.88 -24.21
CA VAL A 234 -10.88 9.59 -22.82
C VAL A 234 -12.12 9.66 -21.95
N ALA A 235 -12.36 8.62 -21.15
CA ALA A 235 -13.44 8.64 -20.17
C ALA A 235 -13.09 9.52 -18.97
N PRO A 236 -14.03 10.35 -18.45
CA PRO A 236 -13.85 10.98 -17.15
C PRO A 236 -13.77 9.88 -16.10
N VAL A 237 -12.77 9.95 -15.22
CA VAL A 237 -12.53 8.92 -14.20
C VAL A 237 -12.46 9.51 -12.79
N SER A 238 -13.01 8.79 -11.83
CA SER A 238 -12.72 8.97 -10.41
C SER A 238 -11.48 8.14 -10.05
N LYS A 239 -10.56 8.76 -9.31
CA LYS A 239 -9.31 8.14 -8.86
C LYS A 239 -9.33 8.07 -7.34
N THR A 240 -9.28 6.87 -6.78
CA THR A 240 -9.25 6.68 -5.32
C THR A 240 -7.95 6.01 -4.92
N PRO A 241 -6.97 6.74 -4.38
CA PRO A 241 -5.71 6.18 -3.91
C PRO A 241 -5.87 5.31 -2.66
N PHE A 242 -5.18 4.17 -2.61
CA PHE A 242 -5.23 3.22 -1.49
C PHE A 242 -3.95 2.38 -1.39
N ILE A 243 -3.79 1.65 -0.28
CA ILE A 243 -2.72 0.65 -0.12
C ILE A 243 -3.28 -0.73 -0.46
N GLN A 244 -2.79 -1.37 -1.52
CA GLN A 244 -3.09 -2.77 -1.81
C GLN A 244 -2.14 -3.66 -1.03
N ALA A 245 -2.64 -4.37 -0.03
CA ALA A 245 -1.84 -5.32 0.73
C ALA A 245 -1.39 -6.49 -0.15
N LYS A 246 -0.13 -6.91 0.04
CA LYS A 246 0.46 -8.08 -0.64
C LYS A 246 0.51 -9.29 0.28
N ASP A 247 0.75 -9.02 1.55
CA ASP A 247 0.92 -10.03 2.59
C ASP A 247 -0.24 -10.01 3.58
N MET A 248 -0.37 -11.09 4.34
CA MET A 248 -1.28 -11.13 5.47
C MET A 248 -0.79 -10.16 6.55
N PRO A 249 -1.69 -9.44 7.25
CA PRO A 249 -1.30 -8.57 8.34
C PRO A 249 -0.67 -9.40 9.46
N ALA A 250 0.42 -8.89 10.04
CA ALA A 250 1.00 -9.50 11.23
C ALA A 250 0.55 -8.71 12.48
N PRO A 251 0.18 -9.39 13.57
CA PRO A 251 -0.09 -8.72 14.84
C PRO A 251 1.18 -8.04 15.35
N VAL A 252 1.01 -6.93 16.04
CA VAL A 252 2.11 -6.14 16.57
C VAL A 252 2.00 -6.06 18.08
N SER A 253 3.03 -6.52 18.80
CA SER A 253 3.07 -6.31 20.25
C SER A 253 3.29 -4.82 20.57
N PRO A 254 2.68 -4.30 21.64
CA PRO A 254 3.10 -3.04 22.24
C PRO A 254 4.61 -3.08 22.51
N ASP A 255 5.30 -1.97 22.29
CA ASP A 255 6.76 -1.83 22.46
C ASP A 255 7.64 -2.61 21.47
N SER A 256 7.04 -3.22 20.46
CA SER A 256 7.77 -3.64 19.25
C SER A 256 8.39 -2.43 18.54
N GLY A 257 9.46 -2.65 17.77
CA GLY A 257 10.05 -1.63 16.91
C GLY A 257 9.05 -0.96 15.94
N HIS A 258 7.90 -1.58 15.70
CA HIS A 258 6.81 -1.14 14.83
C HIS A 258 5.86 -0.14 15.51
N ILE A 259 5.51 -0.34 16.78
CA ILE A 259 4.70 0.61 17.58
C ILE A 259 5.43 0.90 18.90
N LYS A 260 6.35 1.87 18.84
CA LYS A 260 7.18 2.29 19.98
C LYS A 260 6.41 2.91 21.14
N ILE A 261 5.30 3.59 20.86
CA ILE A 261 4.48 4.30 21.85
C ILE A 261 3.03 4.08 21.47
N VAL A 262 2.24 3.54 22.40
CA VAL A 262 0.78 3.42 22.26
C VAL A 262 0.15 4.77 22.63
N PRO A 263 -0.51 5.48 21.68
CA PRO A 263 -1.10 6.77 21.99
C PRO A 263 -2.32 6.66 22.92
N GLY A 264 -2.56 7.67 23.76
CA GLY A 264 -3.70 7.67 24.69
C GLY A 264 -5.08 7.53 24.01
N TRP A 265 -5.24 8.03 22.78
CA TRP A 265 -6.48 7.88 22.00
C TRP A 265 -6.74 6.42 21.59
N ALA A 266 -5.72 5.56 21.54
CA ALA A 266 -5.91 4.16 21.18
C ALA A 266 -6.77 3.41 22.21
N ALA A 267 -6.78 3.87 23.47
CA ALA A 267 -7.64 3.35 24.54
C ALA A 267 -9.12 3.35 24.16
N GLU A 268 -9.57 4.29 23.33
CA GLU A 268 -10.95 4.41 22.86
C GLU A 268 -11.34 3.23 21.94
N LEU A 269 -10.39 2.66 21.21
CA LEU A 269 -10.64 1.59 20.26
C LEU A 269 -10.94 0.25 20.96
N PHE A 270 -10.44 0.07 22.18
CA PHE A 270 -10.61 -1.16 22.95
C PHE A 270 -11.94 -1.23 23.71
N LYS A 271 -12.63 -0.09 23.90
CA LYS A 271 -13.89 -0.02 24.68
C LYS A 271 -15.13 -0.52 23.92
N GLY A 272 -15.02 -0.81 22.62
CA GLY A 272 -16.15 -1.12 21.73
C GLY A 272 -16.48 -2.61 21.53
N HIS A 273 -15.72 -3.54 22.12
CA HIS A 273 -15.99 -4.98 22.07
C HIS A 273 -16.45 -5.48 23.44
N GLY A 274 -17.76 -5.50 23.69
CA GLY A 274 -18.43 -6.37 24.67
C GLY A 274 -18.09 -6.18 26.17
N THR A 275 -19.04 -5.60 26.89
CA THR A 275 -19.13 -5.31 28.34
C THR A 275 -18.68 -6.41 29.33
N ALA A 276 -17.81 -6.03 30.27
CA ALA A 276 -17.96 -6.32 31.70
C ALA A 276 -17.13 -5.30 32.48
N GLN A 277 -17.73 -4.67 33.48
CA GLN A 277 -16.97 -4.07 34.57
C GLN A 277 -16.30 -5.24 35.30
N ALA A 278 -15.01 -5.46 35.07
CA ALA A 278 -14.19 -6.32 35.89
C ALA A 278 -12.74 -5.86 35.76
N GLU A 279 -12.03 -5.95 36.88
CA GLU A 279 -10.69 -5.45 37.15
C GLU A 279 -9.68 -5.84 36.07
N LYS A 280 -8.58 -5.07 35.99
CA LYS A 280 -7.42 -5.32 35.13
C LYS A 280 -7.14 -6.83 35.02
N PRO A 281 -7.38 -7.49 33.87
CA PRO A 281 -6.87 -8.83 33.67
C PRO A 281 -5.36 -8.74 33.47
N ALA A 282 -4.63 -9.57 34.19
CA ALA A 282 -3.17 -9.66 34.09
C ALA A 282 -2.76 -10.03 32.66
N ASP A 283 -1.56 -9.62 32.24
CA ASP A 283 -0.99 -9.81 30.90
C ASP A 283 -1.07 -11.26 30.34
N GLN A 284 -1.31 -12.24 31.20
CA GLN A 284 -1.52 -13.65 30.86
C GLN A 284 -2.80 -13.92 30.06
N ASP A 285 -3.90 -13.21 30.32
CA ASP A 285 -5.18 -13.42 29.58
C ASP A 285 -5.11 -12.86 28.15
N ARG A 286 -4.30 -11.81 27.93
CA ARG A 286 -4.00 -11.32 26.58
C ARG A 286 -3.14 -12.31 25.83
N ALA A 287 -2.07 -12.84 26.44
CA ALA A 287 -1.23 -13.85 25.80
C ALA A 287 -2.03 -15.11 25.41
N ALA A 288 -2.98 -15.55 26.25
CA ALA A 288 -3.82 -16.72 25.96
C ALA A 288 -4.78 -16.52 24.77
N LEU A 289 -5.40 -15.34 24.64
CA LEU A 289 -6.19 -14.97 23.46
C LEU A 289 -5.33 -14.88 22.18
N PHE A 290 -4.05 -14.54 22.33
CA PHE A 290 -3.07 -14.48 21.23
C PHE A 290 -2.65 -15.88 20.76
N ASP A 291 -2.34 -16.80 21.67
CA ASP A 291 -1.94 -18.17 21.32
C ASP A 291 -3.08 -18.94 20.66
N ALA A 292 -4.31 -18.77 21.14
CA ALA A 292 -5.48 -19.40 20.56
C ALA A 292 -5.79 -18.97 19.11
N ALA A 293 -5.30 -17.79 18.68
CA ALA A 293 -5.59 -17.23 17.36
C ALA A 293 -4.53 -17.53 16.29
N PHE A 294 -3.30 -17.85 16.71
CA PHE A 294 -2.12 -17.93 15.83
C PHE A 294 -1.23 -19.17 16.00
N VAL A 295 -1.44 -20.01 17.03
CA VAL A 295 -0.77 -21.32 17.11
C VAL A 295 -1.65 -22.36 16.38
N PRO A 296 -1.09 -23.19 15.47
CA PRO A 296 -1.83 -24.32 14.90
C PRO A 296 -2.19 -25.26 16.05
N LYS A 297 -3.46 -25.62 16.18
CA LYS A 297 -3.84 -26.73 17.06
C LYS A 297 -3.28 -28.01 16.43
N GLU A 298 -2.17 -28.50 16.94
CA GLU A 298 -1.77 -29.89 16.72
C GLU A 298 -2.83 -30.80 17.36
N GLY A 299 -3.38 -31.71 16.56
CA GLY A 299 -4.20 -32.81 17.04
C GLY A 299 -5.68 -32.50 17.25
N THR A 300 -6.44 -32.42 16.16
CA THR A 300 -7.81 -32.96 16.16
C THR A 300 -7.84 -33.99 15.05
N GLU A 301 -7.80 -35.26 15.44
CA GLU A 301 -8.05 -36.40 14.56
C GLU A 301 -9.39 -36.21 13.85
N ASP A 302 -9.35 -36.39 12.53
CA ASP A 302 -10.53 -36.49 11.68
C ASP A 302 -11.34 -37.71 12.12
N ASP A 303 -12.43 -37.47 12.84
CA ASP A 303 -13.49 -38.46 12.99
C ASP A 303 -14.32 -38.45 11.69
N GLN A 304 -13.98 -39.36 10.78
CA GLN A 304 -14.81 -39.68 9.62
C GLN A 304 -16.08 -40.41 10.06
N PRO A 305 -17.27 -39.99 9.57
CA PRO A 305 -18.33 -40.92 9.21
C PRO A 305 -18.30 -41.08 7.67
N GLY A 306 -18.11 -42.24 7.06
CA GLY A 306 -18.59 -43.57 7.41
C GLY A 306 -19.61 -43.99 6.35
N ALA A 307 -19.17 -44.90 5.45
CA ALA A 307 -19.87 -45.62 4.38
C ALA A 307 -20.10 -44.89 3.03
#